data_AF-K1T211-F1
#
_entry.id   AF-K1T211-F1
#
_cell.length_a   1.000
_cell.length_b   1.000
_cell.length_c   1.000
_cell.angle_alpha   90.00
_cell.angle_beta   90.00
_cell.angle_gamma   90.00
#
_symmetry.space_group_name_H-M   'P 1'
#
loop_
_entity.id
_entity.type
_entity.pdbx_description
1 polymer ?
#
loop_
_entity_poly.entity_id
_entity_poly.type
_entity_poly.pdbx_seq_one_letter_code
_entity_poly.pdbx_strand_id
1 'polypeptide(L)'
;NAITSLDLSGLDKLEYVDCSYNLIKTANLSGCISLKQLYANVNEIGALNLKECANLQLVQAYKNKLTACDVSGMSKLVYLDVSQN
;
A
#
# COMPACT_ATOMS: atom_id res chain seq x y z
N ASN A 1 -4.22 -6.47 14.81
CA ASN A 1 -2.92 -6.88 15.40
C ASN A 1 -2.10 -5.65 15.76
N ALA A 2 -1.03 -5.77 16.55
CA ALA A 2 -0.22 -4.64 17.02
C ALA A 2 1.03 -4.39 16.15
N ILE A 3 1.01 -4.78 14.87
CA ILE A 3 2.13 -4.53 13.95
C ILE A 3 2.19 -3.03 13.67
N THR A 4 3.33 -2.41 13.94
CA THR A 4 3.52 -0.96 13.78
C THR A 4 4.32 -0.57 12.54
N SER A 5 5.01 -1.53 11.93
CA SER A 5 5.81 -1.34 10.72
C SER A 5 5.79 -2.60 9.89
N LEU A 6 5.78 -2.44 8.57
CA LEU A 6 5.80 -3.55 7.62
C LEU A 6 6.96 -3.35 6.64
N ASP A 7 7.85 -4.33 6.54
CA ASP A 7 8.92 -4.35 5.55
C ASP A 7 8.75 -5.56 4.64
N LEU A 8 8.45 -5.30 3.37
CA LEU A 8 8.30 -6.30 2.31
C LEU A 8 9.30 -6.04 1.18
N SER A 9 10.35 -5.28 1.46
CA SER A 9 11.29 -4.87 0.43
C SER A 9 11.99 -6.05 -0.25
N GLY A 10 12.17 -5.94 -1.55
CA GLY A 10 12.84 -6.96 -2.37
C GLY A 10 12.02 -8.21 -2.66
N LEU A 11 10.74 -8.27 -2.24
CA LEU A 11 9.85 -9.37 -2.57
C LEU A 11 9.28 -9.22 -3.99
N ASP A 12 10.15 -9.38 -4.98
CA ASP A 12 9.89 -9.15 -6.41
C ASP A 12 8.75 -9.99 -7.01
N LYS A 13 8.47 -11.16 -6.43
CA LYS A 13 7.38 -12.08 -6.82
C LYS A 13 6.09 -11.90 -6.02
N LEU A 14 6.06 -11.00 -5.04
CA LEU A 14 4.87 -10.76 -4.22
C LEU A 14 3.78 -10.10 -5.07
N GLU A 15 2.64 -10.78 -5.22
CA GLU A 15 1.53 -10.27 -6.05
C GLU A 15 0.38 -9.68 -5.22
N TYR A 16 0.26 -10.10 -3.96
CA TYR A 16 -0.86 -9.77 -3.08
C TYR A 16 -0.36 -9.54 -1.66
N VAL A 17 -0.82 -8.45 -1.03
CA VAL A 17 -0.60 -8.17 0.38
C VAL A 17 -1.90 -7.72 1.03
N ASP A 18 -2.24 -8.35 2.15
CA ASP A 18 -3.23 -7.82 3.09
C ASP A 18 -2.58 -7.62 4.46
N CYS A 19 -2.44 -6.36 4.84
CA CYS A 19 -1.96 -5.91 6.13
C CYS A 19 -3.00 -5.06 6.88
N SER A 20 -4.29 -5.22 6.52
CA SER A 20 -5.40 -4.49 7.11
C SER A 20 -5.53 -4.75 8.62
N TYR A 21 -6.15 -3.82 9.35
CA TYR A 21 -6.43 -3.95 10.79
C TYR A 21 -5.17 -4.12 11.65
N ASN A 22 -4.20 -3.23 11.43
CA ASN A 22 -2.97 -3.12 12.22
C ASN A 22 -2.78 -1.68 12.73
N LEU A 23 -1.60 -1.39 13.28
CA LEU A 23 -1.18 -0.07 13.72
C LEU A 23 -0.01 0.44 12.87
N ILE A 24 0.04 0.02 11.59
CA ILE A 24 1.19 0.27 10.71
C ILE A 24 1.27 1.76 10.45
N LYS A 25 2.44 2.34 10.76
CA LYS A 25 2.76 3.74 10.46
C LYS A 25 3.60 3.87 9.20
N THR A 26 4.43 2.86 8.93
CA THR A 26 5.33 2.79 7.78
C THR A 26 5.24 1.42 7.10
N ALA A 27 5.08 1.43 5.78
CA ALA A 27 5.11 0.25 4.94
C ALA A 27 6.20 0.43 3.87
N ASN A 28 7.22 -0.42 3.89
CA ASN A 28 8.27 -0.46 2.87
C ASN A 28 7.92 -1.51 1.81
N LEU A 29 7.54 -1.04 0.62
CA LEU A 29 7.15 -1.85 -0.54
C LEU A 29 8.19 -1.76 -1.68
N SER A 30 9.40 -1.26 -1.40
CA SER A 30 10.45 -1.09 -2.40
C SER A 30 10.82 -2.44 -3.05
N GLY A 31 10.93 -2.50 -4.36
CA GLY A 31 11.20 -3.75 -5.08
C GLY A 31 10.02 -4.74 -5.18
N CYS A 32 8.82 -4.41 -4.69
CA CYS A 32 7.61 -5.23 -4.89
C CYS A 32 7.04 -5.06 -6.31
N ILE A 33 7.85 -5.32 -7.33
CA ILE A 33 7.55 -4.98 -8.73
C ILE A 33 6.34 -5.75 -9.28
N SER A 34 6.08 -6.96 -8.78
CA SER A 34 4.94 -7.79 -9.22
C SER A 34 3.66 -7.55 -8.43
N LEU A 35 3.66 -6.62 -7.47
CA LEU A 35 2.49 -6.38 -6.61
C LEU A 35 1.31 -5.87 -7.42
N LYS A 36 0.18 -6.59 -7.35
CA LYS A 36 -1.07 -6.29 -8.06
C LYS A 36 -2.15 -5.77 -7.12
N GLN A 37 -2.17 -6.24 -5.87
CA GLN A 37 -3.19 -5.87 -4.90
C GLN A 37 -2.58 -5.54 -3.54
N LEU A 38 -2.93 -4.36 -3.02
CA LEU A 38 -2.53 -3.90 -1.69
C LEU A 38 -3.78 -3.57 -0.87
N TYR A 39 -3.97 -4.31 0.22
CA TYR A 39 -4.98 -4.04 1.24
C TYR A 39 -4.28 -3.59 2.52
N ALA A 40 -4.41 -2.31 2.86
CA ALA A 40 -3.80 -1.65 4.00
C ALA A 40 -4.85 -0.90 4.85
N ASN A 41 -6.11 -1.34 4.79
CA ASN A 41 -7.23 -0.69 5.44
C ASN A 41 -7.06 -0.66 6.96
N VAL A 42 -7.53 0.41 7.61
CA VAL A 42 -7.56 0.52 9.08
C VAL A 42 -6.15 0.35 9.66
N ASN A 43 -5.30 1.36 9.39
CA ASN A 43 -3.93 1.46 9.87
C ASN A 43 -3.64 2.93 10.27
N GLU A 44 -2.37 3.27 10.52
CA GLU A 44 -1.93 4.64 10.84
C GLU A 44 -0.92 5.18 9.82
N ILE A 45 -1.01 4.75 8.55
CA ILE A 45 -0.04 5.08 7.51
C ILE A 45 -0.20 6.57 7.15
N GLY A 46 0.88 7.34 7.36
CA GLY A 46 0.91 8.77 7.03
C GLY A 46 1.34 9.09 5.60
N ALA A 47 2.12 8.18 5.00
CA ALA A 47 2.57 8.29 3.61
C ALA A 47 2.73 6.89 3.01
N LEU A 48 2.27 6.72 1.76
CA LEU A 48 2.35 5.46 1.04
C LEU A 48 3.12 5.68 -0.27
N ASN A 49 4.35 5.17 -0.34
CA ASN A 49 5.17 5.23 -1.55
C ASN A 49 4.93 3.99 -2.41
N LEU A 50 4.30 4.19 -3.57
CA LEU A 50 3.94 3.11 -4.50
C LEU A 50 4.71 3.13 -5.82
N LYS A 51 5.74 3.97 -5.94
CA LYS A 51 6.42 4.27 -7.21
C LYS A 51 7.00 3.04 -7.90
N GLU A 52 7.50 2.07 -7.14
CA GLU A 52 8.10 0.84 -7.68
C GLU A 52 7.07 -0.30 -7.86
N CYS A 53 5.84 -0.11 -7.41
CA CYS A 53 4.74 -1.07 -7.53
C CYS A 53 3.94 -0.84 -8.81
N ALA A 54 4.62 -0.75 -9.96
CA ALA A 54 4.04 -0.34 -11.24
C ALA A 54 2.93 -1.28 -11.78
N ASN A 55 2.80 -2.49 -11.22
CA ASN A 55 1.79 -3.47 -11.59
C ASN A 55 0.52 -3.41 -10.71
N LEU A 56 0.42 -2.46 -9.78
CA LEU A 56 -0.75 -2.33 -8.92
C LEU A 56 -2.01 -2.07 -9.74
N GLN A 57 -3.04 -2.84 -9.42
CA GLN A 57 -4.37 -2.77 -10.01
C GLN A 57 -5.41 -2.33 -8.97
N LEU A 58 -5.18 -2.68 -7.70
CA LEU A 58 -6.06 -2.37 -6.59
C LEU A 58 -5.23 -1.88 -5.40
N VAL A 59 -5.58 -0.70 -4.90
CA VAL A 59 -5.05 -0.14 -3.66
C VAL A 59 -6.21 0.22 -2.74
N GLN A 60 -6.22 -0.39 -1.57
CA GLN A 60 -7.14 -0.11 -0.49
C GLN A 60 -6.35 0.40 0.72
N ALA A 61 -6.48 1.69 1.00
CA ALA A 61 -5.86 2.37 2.14
C ALA A 61 -6.91 3.16 2.93
N TYR A 62 -8.16 2.68 2.96
CA TYR A 62 -9.25 3.24 3.74
C TYR A 62 -8.87 3.38 5.21
N LYS A 63 -9.26 4.49 5.84
CA LYS A 63 -9.07 4.72 7.29
C LYS A 63 -7.60 4.62 7.70
N ASN A 64 -6.78 5.50 7.14
CA ASN A 64 -5.38 5.70 7.47
C ASN A 64 -5.15 7.17 7.90
N LYS A 65 -3.94 7.70 7.72
CA LYS A 65 -3.57 9.10 8.03
C LYS A 65 -2.90 9.78 6.83
N LEU A 66 -3.22 9.33 5.61
CA LEU A 66 -2.59 9.81 4.37
C LEU A 66 -3.00 11.26 4.10
N THR A 67 -2.02 12.16 4.00
CA THR A 67 -2.27 13.54 3.59
C THR A 67 -2.22 13.74 2.07
N ALA A 68 -1.56 12.83 1.37
CA ALA A 68 -1.45 12.78 -0.07
C ALA A 68 -1.26 11.33 -0.54
N CYS A 69 -1.73 11.04 -1.76
CA CYS A 69 -1.50 9.76 -2.43
C CYS A 69 -1.14 10.07 -3.89
N ASP A 70 0.12 9.82 -4.26
CA ASP A 70 0.58 9.96 -5.65
C ASP A 70 0.41 8.63 -6.39
N VAL A 71 -0.46 8.66 -7.40
CA VAL A 71 -0.73 7.53 -8.29
C VAL A 71 -0.30 7.82 -9.74
N SER A 72 0.54 8.84 -9.94
CA SER A 72 1.08 9.16 -11.24
C SER A 72 1.87 7.97 -11.81
N GLY A 73 1.65 7.67 -13.09
CA GLY A 73 2.29 6.55 -13.77
C GLY A 73 1.74 5.16 -13.43
N MET A 74 0.75 5.02 -12.53
CA MET A 74 0.09 3.74 -12.22
C MET A 74 -0.95 3.37 -13.29
N SER A 75 -0.49 3.12 -14.52
CA SER A 75 -1.34 2.91 -15.71
C SER A 75 -2.25 1.68 -15.64
N LYS A 76 -1.99 0.75 -14.71
CA LYS A 76 -2.78 -0.46 -14.48
C LYS A 76 -3.77 -0.34 -13.33
N LEU A 77 -3.78 0.79 -12.60
CA LEU A 77 -4.65 0.99 -11.44
C LEU A 77 -6.11 1.10 -11.89
N VAL A 78 -6.94 0.20 -11.37
CA VAL A 78 -8.39 0.14 -11.66
C VAL A 78 -9.21 0.59 -10.45
N TYR A 79 -8.69 0.37 -9.25
CA TYR A 79 -9.38 0.71 -8.01
C TYR A 79 -8.43 1.36 -7.01
N LEU A 80 -8.87 2.49 -6.47
CA LEU A 80 -8.19 3.24 -5.42
C LEU A 80 -9.23 3.66 -4.37
N ASP A 81 -9.03 3.23 -3.14
CA ASP A 81 -9.77 3.75 -1.98
C ASP A 81 -8.79 4.34 -0.97
N VAL A 82 -8.89 5.66 -0.78
CA VAL A 82 -8.15 6.44 0.23
C VAL A 82 -9.14 7.22 1.10
N SER A 83 -10.39 6.79 1.19
CA SER A 83 -11.40 7.47 1.99
C SER A 83 -11.11 7.36 3.51
N GLN A 84 -11.61 8.33 4.28
CA GLN A 84 -11.40 8.45 5.74
C GLN A 84 -9.92 8.53 6.17
N ASN A 85 -9.08 9.20 5.36
CA ASN A 85 -7.69 9.55 5.69
C ASN A 85 -7.56 10.97 6.25
#